data_AF-A0A962FTZ8-F1
#
_entry.id   AF-A0A962FTZ8-F1
#
_cell.length_a   1.000
_cell.length_b   1.000
_cell.length_c   1.000
_cell.angle_alpha   90.00
_cell.angle_beta   90.00
_cell.angle_gamma   90.00
#
_symmetry.space_group_name_H-M   'P 1'
#
loop_
_entity.id
_entity.type
_entity.pdbx_description
1 polymer ?
#
loop_
_entity_poly.entity_id
_entity_poly.type
_entity_poly.pdbx_seq_one_letter_code
_entity_poly.pdbx_strand_id
1 'polypeptide(L)'
;FVLLRLPSAVSRARLGEKADDSGLTVRAIWSADQPGSDSLHLLEVTDYVSREDDRPGLLLEKLEAREGLCVSIGGYPRPPVYGDKVGKNAITGQNGSF
;
A
#
# COMPACT_ATOMS: atom_id res chain seq x y z
N PHE A 1 5.87 6.34 -2.19
CA PHE A 1 4.44 6.41 -2.53
C PHE A 1 4.25 6.00 -3.97
N VAL A 2 3.27 5.16 -4.23
CA VAL A 2 2.93 4.69 -5.58
C VAL A 2 1.49 5.09 -5.87
N LEU A 3 1.28 5.80 -6.97
CA LEU A 3 -0.04 6.15 -7.46
C LEU A 3 -0.47 5.14 -8.52
N LEU A 4 -1.68 4.61 -8.37
CA LEU A 4 -2.27 3.68 -9.32
C LEU A 4 -3.60 4.21 -9.85
N ARG A 5 -3.84 4.01 -11.15
CA ARG A 5 -5.17 4.09 -11.75
C ARG A 5 -5.53 2.72 -12.26
N LEU A 6 -6.57 2.13 -11.69
CA LEU A 6 -6.98 0.74 -11.92
C LEU A 6 -8.47 0.68 -12.28
N PRO A 7 -8.92 -0.37 -12.98
CA PRO A 7 -10.35 -0.63 -13.13
C PRO A 7 -11.02 -0.78 -11.77
N SER A 8 -12.25 -0.28 -11.62
CA SER A 8 -13.02 -0.30 -10.37
C SER A 8 -13.35 -1.71 -9.87
N ALA A 9 -13.15 -2.73 -10.71
CA ALA A 9 -13.25 -4.14 -10.33
C ALA A 9 -12.11 -4.59 -9.39
N VAL A 10 -11.00 -3.85 -9.33
CA VAL A 10 -9.89 -4.17 -8.43
C VAL A 10 -10.21 -3.65 -7.03
N SER A 11 -10.48 -4.58 -6.11
CA SER A 11 -10.73 -4.23 -4.71
C SER A 11 -9.43 -3.81 -3.99
N ARG A 12 -9.57 -2.97 -2.95
CA ARG A 12 -8.44 -2.60 -2.07
C ARG A 12 -7.76 -3.81 -1.42
N ALA A 13 -8.52 -4.85 -1.09
CA ALA A 13 -7.98 -6.07 -0.51
C ALA A 13 -7.08 -6.81 -1.51
N ARG A 14 -7.56 -6.99 -2.76
CA ARG A 14 -6.77 -7.58 -3.85
C ARG A 14 -5.51 -6.75 -4.14
N LEU A 15 -5.64 -5.43 -4.13
CA LEU A 15 -4.52 -4.50 -4.33
C LEU A 15 -3.45 -4.65 -3.23
N GLY A 16 -3.84 -4.75 -1.96
CA GLY A 16 -2.91 -4.98 -0.86
C GLY A 16 -2.18 -6.31 -0.98
N GLU A 17 -2.92 -7.41 -1.21
CA GLU A 17 -2.35 -8.75 -1.40
C GLU A 17 -1.35 -8.77 -2.57
N LYS A 18 -1.72 -8.20 -3.73
CA LYS A 18 -0.84 -8.22 -4.90
C LYS A 18 0.34 -7.28 -4.81
N ALA A 19 0.22 -6.18 -4.06
CA ALA A 19 1.36 -5.31 -3.77
C ALA A 19 2.40 -6.05 -2.90
N ASP A 20 1.97 -6.74 -1.86
CA ASP A 20 2.87 -7.55 -1.03
C ASP A 20 3.50 -8.69 -1.84
N ASP A 21 2.73 -9.38 -2.70
CA ASP A 21 3.24 -10.41 -3.63
C ASP A 21 4.27 -9.88 -4.64
N SER A 22 4.26 -8.58 -4.91
CA SER A 22 5.23 -7.87 -5.77
C SER A 22 6.40 -7.27 -5.00
N GLY A 23 6.49 -7.52 -3.69
CA GLY A 23 7.56 -6.96 -2.85
C GLY A 23 7.38 -5.47 -2.54
N LEU A 24 6.17 -4.92 -2.72
CA LEU A 24 5.79 -3.58 -2.28
C LEU A 24 5.03 -3.69 -0.97
N THR A 25 5.73 -3.75 0.16
CA THR A 25 5.08 -3.87 1.46
C THR A 25 4.23 -2.64 1.78
N VAL A 26 2.91 -2.83 1.81
CA VAL A 26 1.96 -1.73 1.94
C VAL A 26 1.79 -1.31 3.39
N ARG A 27 1.91 -0.01 3.66
CA ARG A 27 1.63 0.60 4.97
C ARG A 27 0.24 1.21 5.04
N ALA A 28 -0.19 1.84 3.95
CA ALA A 28 -1.50 2.46 3.86
C ALA A 28 -1.97 2.52 2.40
N ILE A 29 -3.29 2.42 2.22
CA ILE A 29 -3.97 2.55 0.93
C ILE A 29 -5.04 3.63 1.08
N TRP A 30 -4.95 4.67 0.27
CA TRP A 30 -6.05 5.61 0.04
C TRP A 30 -6.66 5.37 -1.32
N SER A 31 -7.95 5.64 -1.48
CA SER A 31 -8.66 5.39 -2.73
C SER A 31 -9.67 6.50 -2.97
N ALA A 32 -9.81 6.89 -4.23
CA ALA A 32 -10.78 7.86 -4.69
C ALA A 32 -11.36 7.35 -6.00
N ASP A 33 -12.68 7.25 -6.06
CA ASP A 33 -13.39 6.92 -7.29
C ASP A 33 -13.21 8.06 -8.29
N GLN A 34 -13.02 7.71 -9.56
CA GLN A 34 -12.99 8.69 -10.64
C GLN A 34 -14.27 8.58 -11.48
N PRO A 35 -14.71 9.66 -12.13
CA PRO A 35 -15.78 9.57 -13.11
C PRO A 35 -15.41 8.54 -14.19
N GLY A 36 -16.22 7.49 -14.34
CA GLY A 36 -15.97 6.38 -15.26
C GLY A 36 -15.88 5.03 -14.55
N SER A 37 -15.20 4.07 -15.17
CA SER A 37 -14.99 2.71 -14.65
C SER A 37 -13.66 2.55 -13.91
N ASP A 38 -12.95 3.63 -13.58
CA ASP A 38 -11.62 3.60 -12.99
C ASP A 38 -11.61 4.15 -11.55
N SER A 39 -10.69 3.63 -10.75
CA SER A 39 -10.39 4.05 -9.39
C SER A 39 -8.95 4.51 -9.28
N LEU A 40 -8.72 5.59 -8.52
CA LEU A 40 -7.39 6.08 -8.20
C LEU A 40 -7.00 5.56 -6.81
N HIS A 41 -5.83 4.95 -6.70
CA HIS A 41 -5.29 4.46 -5.42
C HIS A 41 -3.92 5.07 -5.14
N LEU A 42 -3.70 5.49 -3.90
CA LEU A 42 -2.39 5.90 -3.41
C LEU A 42 -1.91 4.87 -2.40
N LEU A 43 -0.74 4.31 -2.66
CA LEU A 43 -0.06 3.36 -1.77
C LEU A 43 1.10 4.07 -1.07
N GLU A 44 1.09 4.06 0.26
CA GLU A 44 2.31 4.23 1.05
C GLU A 44 2.96 2.87 1.21
N VAL A 45 4.22 2.75 0.78
CA VAL A 45 5.03 1.55 0.89
C VAL A 45 6.18 1.78 1.87
N THR A 46 6.75 0.70 2.42
CA THR A 46 7.79 0.78 3.45
C THR A 46 9.11 1.36 2.96
N ASP A 47 9.47 1.09 1.72
CA ASP A 47 10.77 1.38 1.14
C ASP A 47 10.67 2.30 -0.08
N TYR A 48 11.82 2.79 -0.53
CA TYR A 48 11.88 3.73 -1.64
C TYR A 48 11.71 3.01 -2.98
N VAL A 49 10.81 3.51 -3.82
CA VAL A 49 10.57 3.00 -5.19
C VAL A 49 11.13 4.04 -6.16
N SER A 50 12.23 3.70 -6.84
CA SER A 50 12.83 4.58 -7.86
C SER A 50 12.07 4.49 -9.19
N ARG A 51 12.54 5.20 -10.23
CA ARG A 51 11.93 5.14 -11.57
C ARG A 51 12.29 3.87 -12.33
N GLU A 52 13.41 3.27 -11.98
CA GLU A 52 14.00 2.06 -12.54
C GLU A 52 13.55 0.80 -11.79
N ASP A 53 12.62 0.94 -10.84
CA ASP A 53 12.09 -0.16 -10.06
C ASP A 53 11.04 -0.93 -10.88
N ASP A 54 11.23 -2.25 -11.00
CA ASP A 54 10.35 -3.12 -11.78
C ASP A 54 9.09 -3.54 -11.01
N ARG A 55 9.05 -3.38 -9.68
CA ARG A 55 7.93 -3.83 -8.82
C ARG A 55 6.59 -3.19 -9.15
N PRO A 56 6.50 -1.88 -9.48
CA PRO A 56 5.29 -1.27 -10.03
C PRO A 56 4.74 -1.99 -11.26
N GLY A 57 5.61 -2.43 -12.18
CA GLY A 57 5.25 -3.19 -13.37
C GLY A 57 4.73 -4.59 -13.00
N LEU A 58 5.45 -5.31 -12.13
CA LEU A 58 5.03 -6.62 -11.63
C LEU A 58 3.67 -6.56 -10.91
N LEU A 59 3.40 -5.48 -10.17
CA LEU A 59 2.09 -5.25 -9.56
C LEU A 59 0.98 -5.14 -10.61
N LEU A 60 1.17 -4.37 -11.68
CA LEU A 60 0.18 -4.26 -12.75
C LEU A 60 -0.07 -5.61 -13.44
N GLU A 61 0.98 -6.39 -13.66
CA GLU A 61 0.86 -7.75 -14.24
C GLU A 61 0.04 -8.67 -13.34
N LYS A 62 0.32 -8.71 -12.02
CA LYS A 62 -0.43 -9.54 -11.06
C LYS A 62 -1.88 -9.09 -10.88
N LEU A 63 -2.16 -7.81 -11.09
CA LEU A 63 -3.51 -7.25 -11.06
C LEU A 63 -4.29 -7.51 -12.35
N GLU A 64 -3.65 -8.09 -13.38
CA GLU A 64 -4.21 -8.27 -14.72
C GLU A 64 -4.68 -6.93 -15.34
N ALA A 65 -4.12 -5.82 -14.85
CA ALA A 65 -4.49 -4.48 -15.21
C ALA A 65 -3.49 -3.92 -16.22
N ARG A 66 -3.42 -4.54 -17.40
CA ARG A 66 -2.46 -4.17 -18.46
C ARG A 66 -2.57 -2.71 -18.95
N GLU A 67 -3.76 -2.12 -18.84
CA GLU A 67 -4.02 -0.70 -19.15
C GLU A 67 -3.94 0.21 -17.90
N GLY A 68 -3.69 -0.37 -16.73
CA GLY A 68 -3.53 0.35 -15.48
C GLY A 68 -2.28 1.23 -15.51
N LEU A 69 -2.38 2.38 -14.84
CA LEU A 69 -1.23 3.26 -14.63
C LEU A 69 -0.67 2.98 -13.24
N CYS A 70 0.66 2.85 -13.13
CA CYS A 70 1.35 2.74 -11.85
C CYS A 70 2.60 3.62 -11.88
N VAL A 71 2.67 4.62 -11.01
CA VAL A 71 3.75 5.63 -11.03
C VAL A 71 4.26 5.87 -9.61
N SER A 72 5.57 5.81 -9.41
CA SER A 72 6.20 6.32 -8.19
C SER A 72 6.13 7.84 -8.19
N ILE A 73 5.45 8.41 -7.20
CA ILE A 73 5.30 9.87 -7.06
C ILE A 73 6.26 10.47 -6.02
N GLY A 74 7.22 9.67 -5.57
CA GLY A 74 8.26 10.08 -4.63
C GLY A 74 8.15 9.40 -3.27
N GLY A 75 9.03 9.81 -2.38
CA GLY A 75 9.16 9.30 -1.02
C GLY A 75 9.79 10.33 -0.12
N TYR A 76 9.76 10.05 1.18
CA TYR A 76 10.37 10.90 2.20
C TYR A 76 11.20 10.02 3.13
N PRO A 77 12.37 10.49 3.61
CA PRO A 77 13.12 9.75 4.61
C PRO A 77 12.29 9.67 5.88
N ARG A 78 12.06 8.44 6.36
CA ARG A 78 11.34 8.21 7.61
C ARG A 78 12.34 8.08 8.75
N PRO A 79 12.27 8.95 9.78
CA PRO A 79 13.10 8.78 10.96
C PRO A 79 12.85 7.41 11.60
N PRO A 80 13.88 6.71 12.10
CA PRO A 80 13.75 5.35 12.66
C PRO A 80 12.78 5.25 13.86
N VAL A 81 12.42 6.38 14.47
CA VAL A 81 11.54 6.48 15.65
C VAL A 81 10.09 6.05 15.37
N TYR A 82 9.68 5.92 14.12
CA TYR A 82 8.31 5.52 13.76
C TYR A 82 8.12 4.00 13.55
N GLY A 83 9.13 3.16 13.81
CA GLY A 83 9.06 1.71 13.67
C GLY A 83 8.15 0.99 14.68
N ASP A 84 8.04 1.50 15.92
CA ASP A 84 7.63 0.67 17.06
C ASP A 84 6.46 1.19 17.92
N LYS A 85 5.65 2.15 17.43
CA LYS A 85 4.54 2.73 18.24
C LYS A 85 3.13 2.19 17.94
N VAL A 86 3.00 1.10 17.20
CA VAL A 86 1.73 0.39 17.06
C VAL A 86 1.94 -1.05 17.53
N GLY A 87 1.81 -1.29 18.85
CA GLY A 87 1.80 -2.66 19.38
C GLY A 87 2.31 -2.91 20.81
N LYS A 88 2.78 -1.90 21.58
CA LYS A 88 3.39 -2.17 22.90
C LYS A 88 2.93 -1.32 24.09
N ASN A 89 1.73 -0.74 24.05
CA ASN A 89 1.03 -0.25 25.25
C ASN A 89 -0.47 -0.53 25.08
N ALA A 90 -1.26 -1.00 26.03
CA ALA A 90 -1.05 -1.57 27.35
C ALA A 90 -2.48 -1.86 27.85
N ILE A 91 -2.91 -3.13 27.91
CA ILE A 91 -3.83 -3.61 28.97
C ILE A 91 -3.51 -5.09 29.23
N THR A 92 -2.45 -5.35 29.99
CA THR A 92 -2.33 -6.60 30.76
C THR A 92 -3.31 -6.50 31.92
N GLY A 93 -4.54 -6.94 31.70
CA GLY A 93 -5.47 -7.21 32.80
C GLY A 93 -5.03 -8.47 33.54
N GLN A 94 -4.21 -8.30 34.59
CA GLN A 94 -4.03 -9.33 35.61
C GLN A 94 -5.07 -9.16 36.73
N ASN A 95 -5.59 -10.31 37.13
CA ASN A 95 -6.55 -10.59 38.20
C ASN A 95 -6.28 -9.88 39.54
N GLY A 96 -7.35 -9.61 40.28
CA GLY A 96 -7.29 -9.32 41.72
C GLY A 96 -8.67 -9.37 42.37
N SER A 97 -8.98 -10.51 43.00
CA SER A 97 -10.12 -10.74 43.88
C SER A 97 -10.09 -9.83 45.11
N PHE A 98 -11.24 -9.28 45.51
CA PHE A 98 -11.67 -9.08 46.89
C PHE A 98 -13.20 -9.12 46.94
#